data_AF-A0A7K9GCC8-F1
#
_entry.id   AF-A0A7K9GCC8-F1
#
_cell.length_a   1.000
_cell.length_b   1.000
_cell.length_c   1.000
_cell.angle_alpha   90.00
_cell.angle_beta   90.00
_cell.angle_gamma   90.00
#
_symmetry.space_group_name_H-M   'P 1'
#
loop_
_entity.id
_entity.type
_entity.pdbx_description
1 polymer ?
#
loop_
_entity_poly.entity_id
_entity_poly.type
_entity_poly.pdbx_seq_one_letter_code
_entity_poly.pdbx_strand_id
1 'polypeptide(L)'
;LQRNHSGRYHCGGWMVSHWSESKRVTVTVHRVPLSGVSLSAQPPGGQVALGDSLVLSCKVAAGTGPLSFSWHREGSGAPLGTGPSLELQHVGDNDSGQYRCWVSDGESVAESDPLNVTVL
;
A
#
# COMPACT_ATOMS: atom_id res chain seq x y z
N LEU A 1 -11.42 -6.16 -10.69
CA LEU A 1 -11.49 -5.69 -12.11
C LEU A 1 -10.15 -5.08 -12.46
N GLN A 2 -9.55 -5.46 -13.59
CA GLN A 2 -8.24 -4.95 -14.04
C GLN A 2 -8.44 -3.86 -15.11
N ARG A 3 -7.50 -2.91 -15.27
CA ARG A 3 -7.60 -1.84 -16.31
C ARG A 3 -7.82 -2.41 -17.71
N ASN A 4 -7.21 -3.56 -18.02
CA ASN A 4 -7.34 -4.28 -19.30
C ASN A 4 -8.74 -4.88 -19.56
N HIS A 5 -9.63 -4.90 -18.56
CA HIS A 5 -11.04 -5.24 -18.73
C HIS A 5 -11.86 -4.04 -19.26
N SER A 6 -11.22 -2.90 -19.53
CA SER A 6 -11.87 -1.81 -20.24
C SER A 6 -12.11 -2.23 -21.69
N GLY A 7 -13.34 -2.09 -22.16
CA GLY A 7 -13.71 -2.62 -23.46
C GLY A 7 -15.17 -2.37 -23.80
N ARG A 8 -15.54 -2.80 -25.00
CA ARG A 8 -16.90 -2.66 -25.51
C ARG A 8 -17.59 -4.01 -25.47
N TYR A 9 -18.54 -4.15 -24.56
CA TYR A 9 -19.25 -5.39 -24.27
C TYR A 9 -20.64 -5.38 -24.89
N HIS A 10 -21.15 -6.55 -25.24
CA HIS A 10 -22.55 -6.75 -25.60
C HIS A 10 -22.99 -8.10 -25.07
N CYS A 11 -24.28 -8.24 -24.83
CA CYS A 11 -24.89 -9.51 -24.51
C CYS A 11 -25.42 -10.12 -25.80
N GLY A 12 -25.24 -11.42 -25.98
CA GLY A 12 -25.87 -12.17 -27.04
C GLY A 12 -26.64 -13.33 -26.45
N GLY A 13 -27.79 -13.65 -27.06
CA GLY A 13 -28.66 -14.70 -26.60
C GLY A 13 -29.36 -15.40 -27.77
N TRP A 14 -29.65 -16.67 -27.57
CA TRP A 14 -30.45 -17.43 -28.52
C TRP A 14 -31.93 -17.12 -28.29
N MET A 15 -32.60 -16.56 -29.30
CA MET A 15 -34.06 -16.54 -29.37
C MET A 15 -34.56 -17.84 -30.02
N VAL A 16 -35.86 -18.10 -29.94
CA VAL A 16 -36.50 -19.35 -30.41
C VAL A 16 -35.99 -19.82 -31.79
N SER A 17 -35.65 -18.92 -32.70
CA SER A 17 -35.20 -19.25 -34.06
C SER A 17 -33.83 -18.68 -34.48
N HIS A 18 -33.23 -17.75 -33.72
CA HIS A 18 -32.01 -17.06 -34.18
C HIS A 18 -31.20 -16.49 -33.02
N TRP A 19 -29.92 -16.22 -33.28
CA TRP A 19 -29.04 -15.47 -32.38
C TRP A 19 -29.35 -13.97 -32.45
N SER A 20 -29.46 -13.33 -31.30
CA SER A 20 -29.68 -11.88 -31.20
C SER A 20 -28.65 -11.24 -30.27
N GLU A 21 -28.22 -10.04 -30.62
CA GLU A 21 -27.23 -9.27 -29.87
C GLU A 21 -27.81 -7.95 -29.38
N SER A 22 -27.46 -7.59 -28.16
CA SER A 22 -27.80 -6.29 -27.60
C SER A 22 -26.95 -5.20 -28.22
N LYS A 23 -27.36 -3.94 -27.98
CA LYS A 23 -26.47 -2.80 -28.20
C LYS A 23 -25.20 -2.97 -27.37
N ARG A 24 -24.09 -2.48 -27.91
CA ARG A 24 -22.80 -2.48 -27.24
C ARG A 24 -22.73 -1.37 -26.19
N VAL A 25 -22.19 -1.70 -25.03
CA VAL A 25 -21.89 -0.77 -23.94
C VAL A 25 -20.38 -0.67 -23.76
N THR A 26 -19.88 0.54 -23.56
CA THR A 26 -18.46 0.77 -23.24
C THR A 26 -18.28 0.74 -21.74
N VAL A 27 -17.37 -0.10 -21.26
CA VAL A 27 -16.97 -0.19 -19.86
C VAL A 27 -15.55 0.34 -19.75
N THR A 28 -15.34 1.31 -18.86
CA THR A 28 -14.01 1.87 -18.55
C THR A 28 -13.66 1.61 -17.10
N VAL A 29 -12.54 0.92 -16.89
CA VAL A 29 -12.02 0.59 -15.56
C VAL A 29 -10.85 1.52 -15.26
N HIS A 30 -11.03 2.39 -14.27
CA HIS A 30 -9.98 3.29 -13.77
C HIS A 30 -9.39 2.73 -12.47
N ARG A 31 -8.08 2.95 -12.25
CA ARG A 31 -7.48 2.75 -10.93
C ARG A 31 -7.71 3.99 -10.07
N VAL A 32 -7.84 3.76 -8.77
CA VAL A 32 -7.77 4.80 -7.75
C VAL A 32 -6.29 5.09 -7.48
N PRO A 33 -5.82 6.35 -7.65
CA PRO A 33 -4.46 6.75 -7.32
C PRO A 33 -4.14 6.54 -5.83
N LEU A 34 -2.86 6.32 -5.52
CA LEU A 34 -2.38 6.26 -4.14
C LEU A 34 -2.60 7.60 -3.42
N SER A 35 -3.20 7.55 -2.24
CA SER A 35 -3.38 8.73 -1.38
C SER A 35 -3.53 8.35 0.10
N GLY A 36 -3.16 9.28 0.99
CA GLY A 36 -3.30 9.12 2.44
C GLY A 36 -2.43 8.01 3.02
N VAL A 37 -1.16 7.93 2.60
CA VAL A 37 -0.19 7.01 3.21
C VAL A 37 0.17 7.54 4.61
N SER A 38 -0.06 6.74 5.64
CA SER A 38 0.14 7.13 7.03
C SER A 38 0.80 6.04 7.84
N LEU A 39 1.59 6.46 8.84
CA LEU A 39 2.28 5.57 9.76
C LEU A 39 1.61 5.54 11.12
N SER A 40 1.76 4.40 11.78
CA SER A 40 1.43 4.23 13.20
C SER A 40 2.42 3.28 13.85
N ALA A 41 2.64 3.46 15.15
CA ALA A 41 3.57 2.65 15.93
C ALA A 41 2.85 1.97 17.09
N GLN A 42 3.34 0.80 17.49
CA GLN A 42 2.99 0.12 18.73
C GLN A 42 4.29 -0.23 19.46
N PRO A 43 4.56 0.34 20.65
CA PRO A 43 3.69 1.25 21.41
C PRO A 43 3.39 2.61 20.72
N PRO A 44 2.22 3.24 21.01
CA PRO A 44 1.86 4.52 20.42
C PRO A 44 2.89 5.60 20.73
N GLY A 45 3.16 6.47 19.75
CA GLY A 45 4.14 7.56 19.88
C GLY A 45 5.58 7.15 19.57
N GLY A 46 5.85 5.86 19.30
CA GLY A 46 7.18 5.41 18.85
C GLY A 46 8.24 5.42 19.96
N GLN A 47 7.83 5.48 21.23
CA GLN A 47 8.71 5.39 22.39
C GLN A 47 8.75 3.96 22.91
N VAL A 48 9.92 3.32 22.87
CA VAL A 48 10.09 1.90 23.20
C VAL A 48 11.29 1.72 24.11
N ALA A 49 11.23 0.83 25.09
CA ALA A 49 12.37 0.56 25.97
C ALA A 49 13.43 -0.30 25.25
N LEU A 50 14.69 -0.16 25.66
CA LEU A 50 15.76 -1.01 25.14
C LEU A 50 15.45 -2.50 25.34
N GLY A 51 15.57 -3.28 24.27
CA GLY A 51 15.36 -4.73 24.26
C GLY A 51 13.91 -5.18 24.04
N ASP A 52 12.95 -4.25 24.04
CA ASP A 52 11.54 -4.52 23.70
C ASP A 52 11.33 -4.60 22.19
N SER A 53 10.08 -4.87 21.77
CA SER A 53 9.67 -4.92 20.38
C SER A 53 8.87 -3.69 19.97
N LEU A 54 9.09 -3.22 18.75
CA LEU A 54 8.37 -2.12 18.12
C LEU A 54 7.74 -2.61 16.81
N VAL A 55 6.43 -2.35 16.65
CA VAL A 55 5.72 -2.62 15.40
C VAL A 55 5.33 -1.30 14.75
N LEU A 56 5.83 -1.07 13.53
CA LEU A 56 5.40 0.03 12.68
C LEU A 56 4.40 -0.50 11.65
N SER A 57 3.33 0.25 11.41
CA SER A 57 2.28 -0.10 10.45
C SER A 57 2.07 1.04 9.47
N CYS A 58 2.02 0.70 8.18
CA CYS A 58 1.80 1.60 7.07
C CYS A 58 0.42 1.36 6.48
N LYS A 59 -0.41 2.41 6.44
CA LYS A 59 -1.77 2.36 5.92
C LYS A 59 -1.92 3.28 4.71
N VAL A 60 -2.78 2.89 3.78
CA VAL A 60 -3.10 3.66 2.58
C VAL A 60 -4.59 3.94 2.58
N ALA A 61 -5.00 5.20 2.53
CA ALA A 61 -6.42 5.58 2.55
C ALA A 61 -7.12 5.23 1.24
N ALA A 62 -6.46 5.44 0.10
CA ALA A 62 -6.97 5.08 -1.21
C ALA A 62 -5.84 4.59 -2.13
N GLY A 63 -6.13 3.57 -2.93
CA GLY A 63 -5.19 2.97 -3.87
C GLY A 63 -5.72 1.64 -4.39
N THR A 64 -5.55 1.37 -5.68
CA THR A 64 -5.93 0.08 -6.26
C THR A 64 -4.80 -0.49 -7.10
N GLY A 65 -4.56 -1.79 -6.97
CA GLY A 65 -3.49 -2.49 -7.67
C GLY A 65 -2.74 -3.41 -6.72
N PRO A 66 -1.71 -4.13 -7.22
CA PRO A 66 -0.79 -4.84 -6.35
C PRO A 66 0.04 -3.80 -5.58
N LEU A 67 -0.25 -3.63 -4.30
CA LEU A 67 0.48 -2.70 -3.44
C LEU A 67 1.76 -3.35 -2.92
N SER A 68 2.89 -2.71 -3.13
CA SER A 68 4.17 -3.06 -2.53
C SER A 68 4.60 -1.97 -1.55
N PHE A 69 5.27 -2.38 -0.48
CA PHE A 69 5.67 -1.51 0.63
C PHE A 69 7.18 -1.64 0.85
N SER A 70 7.83 -0.54 1.13
CA SER A 70 9.26 -0.47 1.48
C SER A 70 9.45 0.44 2.68
N TRP A 71 10.13 -0.06 3.70
CA TRP A 71 10.41 0.68 4.92
C TRP A 71 11.82 1.24 4.91
N HIS A 72 11.95 2.50 5.31
CA HIS A 72 13.23 3.20 5.34
C HIS A 72 13.37 3.95 6.65
N ARG A 73 14.59 3.96 7.19
CA ARG A 73 15.00 4.87 8.27
C ARG A 73 15.93 5.92 7.69
N GLU A 74 15.78 7.17 8.11
CA GLU A 74 16.68 8.25 7.70
C GLU A 74 18.15 7.87 7.97
N GLY A 75 19.02 8.11 6.99
CA GLY A 75 20.42 7.71 7.04
C GLY A 75 20.69 6.22 6.74
N SER A 76 19.66 5.37 6.65
CA SER A 76 19.84 4.00 6.13
C SER A 76 19.90 4.03 4.59
N GLY A 77 20.96 3.46 4.01
CA GLY A 77 21.13 3.37 2.55
C GLY A 77 20.31 2.24 1.90
N ALA A 78 19.63 1.41 2.70
CA ALA A 78 18.92 0.23 2.25
C ALA A 78 17.55 0.13 2.93
N PRO A 79 16.55 -0.49 2.28
CA PRO A 79 15.26 -0.76 2.91
C PRO A 79 15.41 -1.70 4.10
N LEU A 80 14.70 -1.40 5.18
CA LEU A 80 14.68 -2.20 6.41
C LEU A 80 13.76 -3.41 6.30
N GLY A 81 12.77 -3.35 5.42
CA GLY A 81 11.80 -4.42 5.26
C GLY A 81 10.73 -4.09 4.23
N THR A 82 9.88 -5.08 3.96
CA THR A 82 8.77 -4.99 3.02
C THR A 82 7.48 -5.45 3.68
N GLY A 83 6.35 -5.06 3.10
CA GLY A 83 5.02 -5.37 3.63
C GLY A 83 4.39 -4.24 4.45
N PRO A 84 3.09 -4.36 4.79
CA PRO A 84 2.32 -3.30 5.44
C PRO A 84 2.76 -3.02 6.89
N SER A 85 3.57 -3.91 7.48
CA SER A 85 4.09 -3.79 8.84
C SER A 85 5.58 -4.11 8.86
N LEU A 86 6.33 -3.38 9.68
CA LEU A 86 7.71 -3.66 10.03
C LEU A 86 7.78 -3.96 11.53
N GLU A 87 8.30 -5.12 11.87
CA GLU A 87 8.54 -5.52 13.26
C GLU A 87 10.05 -5.46 13.55
N LEU A 88 10.41 -4.72 14.59
CA LEU A 88 11.75 -4.65 15.13
C LEU A 88 11.73 -5.33 16.50
N GLN A 89 12.46 -6.43 16.64
CA GLN A 89 12.60 -7.16 17.89
C GLN A 89 13.92 -6.78 18.56
N HIS A 90 13.95 -6.73 19.89
CA HIS A 90 15.14 -6.40 20.66
C HIS A 90 15.76 -5.06 20.24
N VAL A 91 14.91 -4.02 20.24
CA VAL A 91 15.25 -2.68 19.77
C VAL A 91 16.42 -2.11 20.59
N GLY A 92 17.43 -1.56 19.91
CA GLY A 92 18.59 -0.92 20.55
C GLY A 92 18.72 0.57 20.20
N ASP A 93 19.67 1.27 20.81
CA ASP A 93 19.85 2.73 20.60
C ASP A 93 19.97 3.13 19.13
N ASN A 94 20.62 2.28 18.33
CA ASN A 94 20.81 2.48 16.89
C ASN A 94 19.51 2.34 16.07
N ASP A 95 18.41 1.94 16.69
CA ASP A 95 17.08 1.88 16.09
C ASP A 95 16.26 3.16 16.29
N SER A 96 16.76 4.12 17.08
CA SER A 96 16.18 5.46 17.12
C SER A 96 16.35 6.16 15.77
N GLY A 97 15.34 6.93 15.37
CA GLY A 97 15.41 7.73 14.14
C GLY A 97 14.06 7.99 13.50
N GLN A 98 14.10 8.61 12.33
CA GLN A 98 12.91 8.93 11.55
C GLN A 98 12.62 7.80 10.55
N TYR A 99 11.43 7.21 10.65
CA TYR A 99 10.98 6.13 9.79
C TYR A 99 9.96 6.63 8.76
N ARG A 100 10.06 6.09 7.54
CA ARG A 100 9.14 6.34 6.43
C ARG A 100 8.75 5.04 5.74
N CYS A 101 7.54 5.03 5.20
CA CYS A 101 7.05 3.96 4.34
C CYS A 101 6.80 4.52 2.95
N TRP A 102 7.33 3.83 1.94
CA TRP A 102 6.99 4.05 0.54
C TRP A 102 6.07 2.95 0.06
N VAL A 103 5.02 3.34 -0.63
CA VAL A 103 4.04 2.43 -1.22
C VAL A 103 4.03 2.63 -2.72
N SER A 104 4.08 1.52 -3.48
CA SER A 104 3.93 1.55 -4.93
C SER A 104 2.76 0.69 -5.38
N ASP A 105 2.05 1.13 -6.42
CA ASP A 105 1.02 0.36 -7.13
C ASP A 105 1.49 -0.13 -8.51
N GLY A 106 2.81 -0.03 -8.77
CA GLY A 106 3.48 -0.37 -10.03
C GLY A 106 3.47 0.74 -11.09
N GLU A 107 2.66 1.79 -10.92
CA GLU A 107 2.63 2.95 -11.82
C GLU A 107 3.09 4.23 -11.11
N SER A 108 2.79 4.32 -9.81
CA SER A 108 3.08 5.46 -8.95
C SER A 108 3.74 5.00 -7.65
N VAL A 109 4.35 5.96 -6.95
CA VAL A 109 4.89 5.78 -5.61
C VAL A 109 4.35 6.91 -4.74
N ALA A 110 3.89 6.56 -3.55
CA ALA A 110 3.47 7.50 -2.51
C ALA A 110 4.29 7.26 -1.25
N GLU A 111 4.65 8.35 -0.59
CA GLU A 111 5.45 8.36 0.63
C GLU A 111 4.58 8.80 1.81
N SER A 112 4.84 8.22 2.98
CA SER A 112 4.22 8.64 4.24
C SER A 112 4.89 9.88 4.82
N ASP A 113 4.16 10.61 5.65
CA ASP A 113 4.80 11.51 6.61
C ASP A 113 5.75 10.71 7.54
N PRO A 114 6.83 11.34 8.00
CA PRO A 114 7.78 10.68 8.89
C PRO A 114 7.23 10.38 10.28
N LEU A 115 7.64 9.25 10.86
CA LEU A 115 7.38 8.89 12.26
C LEU A 115 8.70 8.80 13.02
N ASN A 116 8.83 9.57 14.11
CA ASN A 116 10.01 9.53 14.96
C ASN A 116 9.91 8.38 15.96
N VAL A 117 10.94 7.55 16.02
CA VAL A 117 11.11 6.48 16.99
C VAL A 117 12.22 6.86 17.96
N THR A 118 11.98 6.67 19.24
CA THR A 118 12.93 6.94 20.32
C THR A 118 13.02 5.74 21.25
N VAL A 119 14.23 5.25 21.43
CA VAL A 119 14.52 4.18 22.39
C VAL A 119 14.87 4.81 23.73
N LEU A 120 14.27 4.31 24.80
CA LEU A 120 14.39 4.81 26.18
C LEU A 120 15.37 3.99 27.02
#